data_AF-A0A952NPZ9-F1
#
_entry.id   AF-A0A952NPZ9-F1
#
_cell.length_a   1.000
_cell.length_b   1.000
_cell.length_c   1.000
_cell.angle_alpha   90.00
_cell.angle_beta   90.00
_cell.angle_gamma   90.00
#
_symmetry.space_group_name_H-M   'P 1'
#
loop_
_entity.id
_entity.type
_entity.pdbx_description
1 polymer ?
#
loop_
_entity_poly.entity_id
_entity_poly.type
_entity_poly.pdbx_seq_one_letter_code
_entity_poly.pdbx_strand_id
1 'polypeptide(L)'
;MSVVAHAIDQARTTTVDGRFYKTGTSDPLLDTSLTVRLQILNPSKNCLIYEEEYTNVNTQVSDGYFKFSMGSVIGAAKRTANDPGFSMAKIYNNYLNSFAVSANCPSGYVPLSGDERFLRIVVVPSATGLPENLAPEIALTSVPSASVAESVQGLKRDDMLVRNT
;
A
#
# COMPACT_ATOMS: atom_id res chain seq x y z
N MET A 1 -2.99 -34.38 -9.22
CA MET A 1 -1.87 -33.51 -8.80
C MET A 1 -2.45 -32.14 -8.50
N SER A 2 -2.49 -31.75 -7.23
CA SER A 2 -2.91 -30.40 -6.84
C SER A 2 -1.79 -29.44 -7.20
N VAL A 3 -2.05 -28.52 -8.14
CA VAL A 3 -1.09 -27.46 -8.48
C VAL A 3 -1.21 -26.42 -7.36
N VAL A 4 -0.32 -26.51 -6.37
CA VAL A 4 -0.24 -25.51 -5.32
C VAL A 4 0.42 -24.28 -5.92
N ALA A 5 -0.34 -23.20 -6.10
CA ALA A 5 0.24 -21.91 -6.45
C ALA A 5 1.03 -21.40 -5.24
N HIS A 6 2.34 -21.25 -5.42
CA HIS A 6 3.23 -20.65 -4.42
C HIS A 6 3.47 -19.18 -4.78
N ALA A 7 3.13 -18.28 -3.85
CA ALA A 7 3.53 -16.88 -3.91
C ALA A 7 4.46 -16.61 -2.72
N ILE A 8 5.63 -16.06 -2.98
CA ILE A 8 6.59 -15.73 -1.92
C ILE A 8 6.13 -14.45 -1.19
N ASP A 9 6.34 -14.42 0.13
CA ASP A 9 6.13 -13.25 0.95
C ASP A 9 7.34 -12.29 0.82
N GLN A 10 7.34 -11.45 -0.22
CA GLN A 10 8.26 -10.30 -0.28
C GLN A 10 7.58 -9.06 0.28
N ALA A 11 8.37 -8.13 0.82
CA ALA A 11 7.91 -6.78 1.12
C ALA A 11 7.26 -6.17 -0.13
N ARG A 12 5.93 -6.17 -0.16
CA ARG A 12 5.16 -5.59 -1.25
C ARG A 12 5.09 -4.09 -1.02
N THR A 13 5.84 -3.35 -1.83
CA THR A 13 5.75 -1.90 -1.87
C THR A 13 4.76 -1.47 -2.95
N THR A 14 3.82 -0.60 -2.60
CA THR A 14 2.90 0.03 -3.54
C THR A 14 3.34 1.46 -3.77
N THR A 15 3.52 1.84 -5.03
CA THR A 15 3.76 3.23 -5.39
C THR A 15 2.44 3.97 -5.47
N VAL A 16 2.37 5.13 -4.84
CA VAL A 16 1.23 6.05 -4.88
C VAL A 16 1.75 7.38 -5.42
N ASP A 17 1.28 7.75 -6.60
CA ASP A 17 1.68 8.99 -7.27
C ASP A 17 0.47 9.75 -7.78
N GLY A 18 0.68 11.04 -8.04
CA GLY A 18 -0.38 11.92 -8.51
C GLY A 18 -0.01 13.38 -8.37
N ARG A 19 -1.03 14.23 -8.33
CA ARG A 19 -0.91 15.67 -8.13
C ARG A 19 -1.95 16.13 -7.13
N PHE A 20 -1.51 16.88 -6.13
CA PHE A 20 -2.41 17.50 -5.17
C PHE A 20 -3.01 18.79 -5.74
N TYR A 21 -4.31 18.97 -5.50
CA TYR A 21 -5.05 20.18 -5.87
C TYR A 21 -5.64 20.82 -4.61
N LYS A 22 -5.86 22.13 -4.66
CA LYS A 22 -6.59 22.84 -3.61
C LYS A 22 -8.06 22.41 -3.62
N THR A 23 -8.65 22.34 -2.44
CA THR A 23 -10.03 21.93 -2.27
C THR A 23 -10.99 22.83 -3.08
N GLY A 24 -11.76 22.22 -3.98
CA GLY A 24 -12.75 22.91 -4.82
C GLY A 24 -12.17 23.64 -6.03
N THR A 25 -10.86 23.56 -6.30
CA THR A 25 -10.25 24.19 -7.49
C THR A 25 -9.40 23.19 -8.28
N SER A 26 -8.99 23.60 -9.49
CA SER A 26 -8.00 22.88 -10.31
C SER A 26 -6.57 23.38 -10.08
N ASP A 27 -6.37 24.26 -9.09
CA ASP A 27 -5.05 24.80 -8.82
C ASP A 27 -4.22 23.80 -8.01
N PRO A 28 -2.93 23.64 -8.32
CA PRO A 28 -2.07 22.75 -7.55
C PRO A 28 -1.96 23.22 -6.10
N LEU A 29 -1.90 22.24 -5.19
CA LEU A 29 -1.55 22.51 -3.80
C LEU A 29 -0.03 22.67 -3.70
N LEU A 30 0.41 23.92 -3.62
CA LEU A 30 1.82 24.29 -3.49
C LEU A 30 2.13 24.58 -2.02
N ASP A 31 2.92 23.72 -1.40
CA ASP A 31 3.28 23.77 0.01
C ASP A 31 4.77 23.40 0.15
N THR A 32 5.46 23.99 1.12
CA THR A 32 6.90 23.77 1.35
C THR A 32 7.18 22.65 2.35
N SER A 33 6.20 22.29 3.18
CA SER A 33 6.38 21.36 4.30
C SER A 33 5.06 20.65 4.66
N LEU A 34 4.48 20.00 3.65
CA LEU A 34 3.24 19.26 3.80
C LEU A 34 3.47 17.92 4.51
N THR A 35 2.50 17.48 5.30
CA THR A 35 2.49 16.12 5.86
C THR A 35 1.44 15.27 5.13
N VAL A 36 1.85 14.13 4.60
CA VAL A 36 0.97 13.15 3.94
C VAL A 36 0.92 11.89 4.79
N ARG A 37 -0.29 11.39 5.06
CA ARG A 37 -0.50 10.06 5.63
C ARG A 37 -1.17 9.15 4.61
N LEU A 38 -0.63 7.96 4.46
CA LEU A 38 -1.18 6.88 3.64
C LEU A 38 -1.75 5.83 4.57
N GLN A 39 -3.04 5.56 4.43
CA GLN A 39 -3.78 4.63 5.28
C GLN A 39 -4.36 3.50 4.42
N ILE A 40 -4.25 2.25 4.88
CA ILE A 40 -5.00 1.13 4.29
C ILE A 40 -6.14 0.78 5.22
N LEU A 41 -7.34 0.67 4.64
CA LEU A 41 -8.58 0.38 5.32
C LEU A 41 -9.20 -0.93 4.84
N ASN A 42 -10.06 -1.50 5.67
CA ASN A 42 -10.93 -2.62 5.31
C ASN A 42 -12.01 -2.22 4.27
N PRO A 43 -12.77 -3.18 3.71
CA PRO A 43 -13.83 -2.89 2.75
C PRO A 43 -14.89 -1.89 3.23
N SER A 44 -15.21 -1.92 4.53
CA SER A 44 -16.18 -1.00 5.14
C SER A 44 -15.59 0.36 5.53
N LYS A 45 -14.30 0.61 5.24
CA LYS A 45 -13.61 1.90 5.44
C LYS A 45 -13.59 2.42 6.88
N ASN A 46 -13.79 1.51 7.84
CA ASN A 46 -13.95 1.80 9.27
C ASN A 46 -12.89 1.13 10.16
N CYS A 47 -12.00 0.33 9.57
CA CYS A 47 -10.90 -0.32 10.26
C CYS A 47 -9.59 0.01 9.56
N LEU A 48 -8.71 0.72 10.26
CA LEU A 48 -7.33 1.00 9.86
C LEU A 48 -6.48 -0.24 10.07
N ILE A 49 -5.90 -0.75 8.99
CA ILE A 49 -5.03 -1.93 9.02
C ILE A 49 -3.56 -1.59 8.75
N TYR A 50 -3.29 -0.37 8.27
CA TYR A 50 -1.95 0.14 7.99
C TYR A 50 -1.90 1.66 7.98
N GLU A 51 -0.85 2.27 8.51
CA GLU A 51 -0.60 3.72 8.37
C GLU A 51 0.89 4.04 8.20
N GLU A 52 1.21 4.90 7.24
CA GLU A 52 2.50 5.57 7.08
C GLU A 52 2.34 7.08 6.99
N GLU A 53 3.32 7.82 7.50
CA GLU A 53 3.42 9.27 7.43
C GLU A 53 4.70 9.72 6.73
N TYR A 54 4.55 10.72 5.87
CA TYR A 54 5.60 11.42 5.15
C TYR A 54 5.54 12.89 5.55
N THR A 55 6.54 13.35 6.30
CA THR A 55 6.65 14.74 6.76
C THR A 55 7.58 15.54 5.84
N ASN A 56 7.46 16.88 5.88
CA ASN A 56 8.28 17.82 5.14
C ASN A 56 8.25 17.60 3.61
N VAL A 57 7.08 17.26 3.07
CA VAL A 57 6.89 17.10 1.63
C VAL A 57 6.77 18.49 0.99
N ASN A 58 7.72 18.85 0.14
CA ASN A 58 7.67 20.09 -0.62
C ASN A 58 7.01 19.85 -1.98
N THR A 59 5.77 20.33 -2.13
CA THR A 59 5.01 20.27 -3.38
C THR A 59 5.14 21.55 -4.21
N GLN A 60 5.71 22.63 -3.66
CA GLN A 60 5.96 23.88 -4.38
C GLN A 60 6.98 23.67 -5.52
N VAL A 61 8.04 22.90 -5.25
CA VAL A 61 9.10 22.62 -6.25
C VAL A 61 8.69 21.59 -7.29
N SER A 62 7.63 20.83 -7.04
CA SER A 62 7.11 19.78 -7.91
C SER A 62 5.77 20.13 -8.55
N ASP A 63 5.33 21.40 -8.47
CA ASP A 63 4.04 21.84 -9.03
C ASP A 63 2.83 21.00 -8.55
N GLY A 64 2.85 20.57 -7.29
CA GLY A 64 1.83 19.71 -6.70
C GLY A 64 2.01 18.22 -6.94
N TYR A 65 2.94 17.80 -7.81
CA TYR A 65 3.17 16.38 -8.09
C TYR A 65 3.85 15.67 -6.92
N PHE A 66 3.46 14.43 -6.66
CA PHE A 66 4.02 13.60 -5.61
C PHE A 66 4.19 12.16 -6.05
N LYS A 67 5.11 11.46 -5.38
CA LYS A 67 5.32 10.02 -5.50
C LYS A 67 5.77 9.48 -4.15
N PHE A 68 5.05 8.51 -3.61
CA PHE A 68 5.36 7.80 -2.39
C PHE A 68 5.48 6.31 -2.66
N SER A 69 6.37 5.63 -1.93
CA SER A 69 6.51 4.19 -1.96
C SER A 69 6.08 3.64 -0.61
N MET A 70 4.83 3.22 -0.53
CA MET A 70 4.19 2.66 0.65
C MET A 70 4.57 1.20 0.84
N GLY A 71 4.66 0.73 2.08
CA GLY A 71 4.86 -0.68 2.40
C GLY A 71 6.15 -0.98 3.17
N SER A 72 6.53 -0.06 4.06
CA SER A 72 7.67 -0.21 4.95
C SER A 72 7.51 -1.36 5.95
N VAL A 73 8.65 -1.85 6.42
CA VAL A 73 8.75 -2.91 7.42
C VAL A 73 8.15 -2.46 8.76
N ILE A 74 7.72 -3.42 9.58
CA ILE A 74 7.22 -3.17 10.94
C ILE A 74 8.31 -2.43 11.74
N GLY A 75 7.92 -1.37 12.45
CA GLY A 75 8.83 -0.55 13.25
C GLY A 75 9.62 0.51 12.46
N ALA A 76 9.40 0.65 11.15
CA ALA A 76 9.96 1.77 10.40
C ALA A 76 9.46 3.10 10.96
N ALA A 77 10.35 4.10 11.04
CA ALA A 77 10.01 5.42 11.60
C ALA A 77 8.87 6.16 10.88
N LYS A 78 8.57 5.76 9.64
CA LYS A 78 7.45 6.29 8.86
C LYS A 78 6.10 5.70 9.29
N ARG A 79 6.07 4.54 9.96
CA ARG A 79 4.83 3.97 10.50
C ARG A 79 4.48 4.72 11.78
N THR A 80 3.26 5.22 11.85
CA THR A 80 2.81 6.04 12.98
C THR A 80 2.41 5.17 14.17
N ALA A 81 2.10 5.79 15.30
CA ALA A 81 1.55 5.08 16.47
C ALA A 81 0.15 4.47 16.23
N ASN A 82 -0.57 4.90 15.19
CA ASN A 82 -1.88 4.36 14.83
C ASN A 82 -1.79 3.07 14.00
N ASP A 83 -0.61 2.79 13.46
CA ASP A 83 -0.37 1.60 12.69
C ASP A 83 -0.39 0.35 13.59
N PRO A 84 -1.22 -0.66 13.28
CA PRO A 84 -1.35 -1.86 14.12
C PRO A 84 -0.14 -2.81 14.11
N GLY A 85 0.93 -2.52 13.36
CA GLY A 85 2.14 -3.33 13.33
C GLY A 85 2.05 -4.62 12.52
N PHE A 86 1.15 -4.71 11.54
CA PHE A 86 1.05 -5.89 10.66
C PHE A 86 2.05 -5.83 9.50
N SER A 87 2.49 -6.99 9.01
CA SER A 87 3.32 -7.08 7.80
C SER A 87 2.47 -6.79 6.56
N MET A 88 3.10 -6.28 5.48
CA MET A 88 2.39 -6.07 4.21
C MET A 88 1.81 -7.36 3.64
N ALA A 89 2.46 -8.50 3.89
CA ALA A 89 1.94 -9.83 3.60
C ALA A 89 0.56 -10.06 4.21
N LYS A 90 0.43 -9.77 5.52
CA LYS A 90 -0.80 -9.95 6.26
C LYS A 90 -1.87 -8.96 5.81
N ILE A 91 -1.47 -7.73 5.52
CA ILE A 91 -2.37 -6.65 5.08
C ILE A 91 -3.04 -6.99 3.74
N TYR A 92 -2.27 -7.49 2.77
CA TYR A 92 -2.77 -7.83 1.43
C TYR A 92 -3.39 -9.23 1.32
N ASN A 93 -3.18 -10.11 2.30
CA ASN A 93 -3.71 -11.46 2.26
C ASN A 93 -5.09 -11.54 2.94
N ASN A 94 -6.05 -12.17 2.25
CA ASN A 94 -7.40 -12.43 2.78
C ASN A 94 -7.54 -13.81 3.45
N TYR A 95 -6.59 -14.72 3.23
CA TYR A 95 -6.69 -16.10 3.71
C TYR A 95 -6.20 -16.25 5.15
N LEU A 96 -7.08 -16.79 6.02
CA LEU A 96 -6.81 -17.10 7.44
C LEU A 96 -6.20 -15.94 8.24
N ASN A 97 -6.53 -14.70 7.87
CA ASN A 97 -6.07 -13.51 8.56
C ASN A 97 -7.15 -12.94 9.48
N SER A 98 -6.70 -12.32 10.56
CA SER A 98 -7.54 -11.50 11.43
C SER A 98 -6.77 -10.27 11.90
N PHE A 99 -7.47 -9.15 11.90
CA PHE A 99 -7.03 -7.86 12.41
C PHE A 99 -7.75 -7.64 13.74
N ALA A 100 -6.98 -7.49 14.82
CA ALA A 100 -7.52 -7.40 16.16
C ALA A 100 -8.27 -6.08 16.39
N VAL A 101 -9.12 -6.08 17.43
CA VAL A 101 -9.79 -4.87 17.91
C VAL A 101 -8.73 -3.85 18.34
N SER A 102 -8.89 -2.61 17.87
CA SER A 102 -8.06 -1.47 18.26
C SER A 102 -8.88 -0.18 18.24
N ALA A 103 -8.31 0.92 18.73
CA ALA A 103 -8.96 2.24 18.67
C ALA A 103 -9.36 2.63 17.23
N ASN A 104 -8.56 2.25 16.24
CA ASN A 104 -8.79 2.53 14.83
C ASN A 104 -9.44 1.35 14.09
N CYS A 105 -9.81 0.28 14.80
CA CYS A 105 -10.53 -0.88 14.27
C CYS A 105 -11.42 -1.49 15.38
N PRO A 106 -12.55 -0.83 15.74
CA PRO A 106 -13.27 -1.13 16.98
C PRO A 106 -13.88 -2.54 17.05
N SER A 107 -14.27 -3.10 15.91
CA SER A 107 -14.86 -4.44 15.84
C SER A 107 -13.85 -5.51 15.45
N GLY A 108 -12.59 -5.14 15.25
CA GLY A 108 -11.64 -5.97 14.49
C GLY A 108 -12.09 -6.15 13.05
N TYR A 109 -11.37 -6.97 12.30
CA TYR A 109 -11.71 -7.30 10.93
C TYR A 109 -11.18 -8.69 10.56
N VAL A 110 -12.05 -9.55 10.04
CA VAL A 110 -11.71 -10.87 9.49
C VAL A 110 -12.02 -10.82 8.00
N PRO A 111 -11.01 -10.82 7.12
CA PRO A 111 -11.25 -10.75 5.69
C PRO A 111 -11.98 -11.97 5.16
N LEU A 112 -12.93 -11.72 4.27
CA LEU A 112 -13.54 -12.74 3.43
C LEU A 112 -12.79 -12.84 2.09
N SER A 113 -13.00 -13.96 1.40
CA SER A 113 -12.48 -14.12 0.04
C SER A 113 -13.09 -13.05 -0.87
N GLY A 114 -12.24 -12.33 -1.59
CA GLY A 114 -12.66 -11.24 -2.48
C GLY A 114 -12.77 -9.86 -1.80
N ASP A 115 -12.55 -9.76 -0.49
CA ASP A 115 -12.55 -8.46 0.18
C ASP A 115 -11.43 -7.56 -0.35
N GLU A 116 -11.80 -6.36 -0.80
CA GLU A 116 -10.87 -5.34 -1.26
C GLU A 116 -10.28 -4.54 -0.10
N ARG A 117 -9.25 -3.75 -0.38
CA ARG A 117 -8.68 -2.77 0.55
C ARG A 117 -8.78 -1.39 -0.06
N PHE A 118 -8.94 -0.37 0.79
CA PHE A 118 -9.00 1.00 0.33
C PHE A 118 -7.80 1.79 0.85
N LEU A 119 -7.11 2.45 -0.06
CA LEU A 119 -6.09 3.45 0.25
C LEU A 119 -6.79 4.79 0.47
N ARG A 120 -6.63 5.32 1.68
CA ARG A 120 -6.99 6.70 2.02
C ARG A 120 -5.71 7.52 2.11
N ILE A 121 -5.69 8.64 1.39
CA ILE A 121 -4.61 9.63 1.46
C ILE A 121 -5.13 10.79 2.31
N VAL A 122 -4.42 11.12 3.37
CA VAL A 122 -4.73 12.25 4.24
C VAL A 122 -3.61 13.28 4.08
N VAL A 123 -3.98 14.49 3.71
CA VAL A 123 -3.05 15.60 3.52
C VAL A 123 -3.24 16.60 4.63
N VAL A 124 -2.14 17.04 5.24
CA VAL A 124 -2.13 18.09 6.25
C VAL A 124 -1.28 19.24 5.68
N PRO A 125 -1.91 20.27 5.08
CA PRO A 125 -1.20 21.45 4.60
C PRO A 125 -0.51 22.17 5.75
N SER A 126 0.70 22.67 5.54
CA SER A 126 1.47 23.38 6.56
C SER A 126 0.81 24.71 6.95
N ALA A 127 0.05 25.31 6.02
CA ALA A 127 -0.64 26.58 6.23
C ALA A 127 -1.84 26.48 7.19
N THR A 128 -2.58 25.36 7.15
CA THR A 128 -3.78 25.17 7.99
C THR A 128 -3.52 24.24 9.18
N GLY A 129 -2.61 23.27 9.03
CA GLY A 129 -2.38 22.22 10.02
C GLY A 129 -3.56 21.26 10.19
N LEU A 130 -4.60 21.36 9.34
CA LEU A 130 -5.81 20.54 9.44
C LEU A 130 -5.74 19.35 8.49
N PRO A 131 -6.05 18.13 8.95
CA PRO A 131 -6.06 16.95 8.09
C PRO A 131 -7.26 16.94 7.15
N GLU A 132 -6.99 16.78 5.86
CA GLU A 132 -7.97 16.66 4.79
C GLU A 132 -7.85 15.29 4.12
N ASN A 133 -8.96 14.58 3.98
CA ASN A 133 -8.99 13.28 3.30
C ASN A 133 -9.22 13.51 1.80
N LEU A 134 -8.37 12.92 0.96
CA LEU A 134 -8.61 12.88 -0.48
C LEU A 134 -9.72 11.87 -0.76
N ALA A 135 -10.83 12.38 -1.30
CA ALA A 135 -11.95 11.58 -1.78
C ALA A 135 -12.00 11.63 -3.31
N PRO A 136 -12.37 10.52 -3.99
CA PRO A 136 -12.70 9.21 -3.43
C PRO A 136 -11.46 8.42 -3.00
N GLU A 137 -11.63 7.52 -2.02
CA GLU A 137 -10.58 6.57 -1.64
C GLU A 137 -10.31 5.58 -2.77
N ILE A 138 -9.05 5.17 -2.90
CA ILE A 138 -8.57 4.37 -4.04
C ILE A 138 -8.67 2.90 -3.66
N ALA A 139 -9.36 2.08 -4.45
CA ALA A 139 -9.37 0.64 -4.28
C ALA A 139 -7.97 0.07 -4.59
N LEU A 140 -7.38 -0.62 -3.64
CA LEU A 140 -6.15 -1.39 -3.83
C LEU A 140 -6.51 -2.71 -4.49
N THR A 141 -6.37 -2.75 -5.81
CA THR A 141 -6.53 -3.98 -6.57
C THR A 141 -5.24 -4.78 -6.57
N SER A 142 -5.34 -6.10 -6.58
CA SER A 142 -4.19 -6.98 -6.70
C SER A 142 -3.61 -6.87 -8.10
N VAL A 143 -2.42 -6.27 -8.24
CA VAL A 143 -1.61 -6.49 -9.45
C VAL A 143 -0.95 -7.86 -9.30
N PRO A 144 -1.24 -8.84 -10.18
CA PRO A 144 -0.59 -10.14 -10.12
C PRO A 144 0.89 -9.97 -10.47
N SER A 145 1.75 -9.85 -9.46
CA SER A 145 3.19 -10.01 -9.61
C SER A 145 3.56 -11.43 -9.16
N ALA A 146 3.79 -12.30 -10.12
CA ALA A 146 4.36 -13.63 -9.92
C ALA A 146 5.77 -13.64 -10.52
N SER A 147 6.77 -13.16 -9.77
CA SER A 147 8.17 -13.41 -10.10
C SER A 147 8.58 -14.76 -9.52
N VAL A 148 8.14 -15.85 -10.15
CA VAL A 148 8.79 -17.15 -9.97
C VAL A 148 9.75 -17.30 -11.14
N ALA A 149 11.03 -17.07 -10.88
CA ALA A 149 12.12 -17.46 -11.78
C ALA A 149 13.03 -18.41 -11.02
N GLU A 150 12.52 -19.58 -10.65
CA GLU A 150 13.34 -20.66 -10.12
C GLU A 150 13.56 -21.71 -11.21
N SER A 151 14.36 -21.31 -12.22
CA SER A 151 14.93 -22.19 -13.25
C SER A 151 13.93 -23.01 -14.08
N VAL A 152 14.40 -23.62 -15.16
CA VAL A 152 13.65 -24.63 -15.91
C VAL A 152 13.61 -25.91 -15.07
N GLN A 153 12.97 -25.89 -13.90
CA GLN A 153 12.80 -27.05 -13.03
C GLN A 153 11.63 -27.89 -13.54
N GLY A 154 11.95 -28.71 -14.53
CA GLY A 154 11.01 -29.63 -15.17
C GLY A 154 11.55 -30.23 -16.46
N LEU A 155 12.58 -29.64 -17.05
CA LEU A 155 13.32 -30.21 -18.18
C LEU A 155 14.67 -30.70 -17.68
N LYS A 156 14.97 -31.98 -17.91
CA LYS A 156 16.34 -32.46 -17.71
C LYS A 156 17.20 -31.86 -18.82
N ARG A 157 18.53 -31.86 -18.63
CA ARG A 157 19.48 -31.42 -19.66
C ARG A 157 19.27 -32.15 -21.00
N ASP A 158 18.67 -33.34 -20.95
CA ASP A 158 18.32 -34.18 -22.10
C ASP A 158 17.13 -33.66 -22.93
N ASP A 159 16.30 -32.77 -22.35
CA ASP A 159 15.17 -32.12 -23.05
C ASP A 159 15.58 -30.77 -23.66
N MET A 160 16.84 -30.36 -23.50
CA MET A 160 17.38 -29.12 -24.06
C MET A 160 18.14 -29.43 -25.35
N LEU A 161 17.73 -28.80 -26.46
CA LEU A 161 18.46 -28.88 -27.72
C LEU A 161 19.84 -28.24 -27.56
N VAL A 162 20.87 -29.08 -27.40
CA VAL A 162 22.27 -28.65 -27.44
C VAL A 162 22.61 -28.33 -28.89
N ARG A 163 22.81 -27.04 -29.21
CA ARG A 163 23.37 -26.62 -30.50
C ARG A 163 24.82 -27.08 -30.57
N ASN A 164 25.07 -28.20 -31.23
CA ASN A 164 26.42 -28.69 -31.46
C ASN A 164 27.14 -27.74 -32.43
N THR A 165 28.24 -27.14 -31.99
CA THR A 165 29.22 -26.46 -32.84
C THR A 165 30.20 -27.46 -33.41
#